data_AF-A0A060ZH58-F1
#
_entry.id   AF-A0A060ZH58-F1
#
_cell.length_a   1.000
_cell.length_b   1.000
_cell.length_c   1.000
_cell.angle_alpha   90.00
_cell.angle_beta   90.00
_cell.angle_gamma   90.00
#
_symmetry.space_group_name_H-M   'P 1'
#
loop_
_entity.id
_entity.type
_entity.pdbx_description
1 polymer ?
#
loop_
_entity_poly.entity_id
_entity_poly.type
_entity_poly.pdbx_seq_one_letter_code
_entity_poly.pdbx_strand_id
1 'polypeptide(L)'
;MAEVHRQIQVQLEDVLKLFHSELLSQLEQKLELDIKYLTATLKKYQSERKSKSESIECCQSQLKKLRRKSQGSRHPNKYGDREMQYVELMSRRQAELDTLVAVGYRSALTEERRRYCFLVDRQCSVTKLLINYHCKVTHGHDTHTHTHTHTHTH
;
A
#
# COMPACT_ATOMS: atom_id res chain seq x y z
N MET A 1 38.21 -28.73 13.54
CA MET A 1 36.95 -29.21 12.94
C MET A 1 35.72 -28.97 13.83
N ALA A 2 35.60 -29.58 15.01
CA ALA A 2 34.39 -29.43 15.85
C ALA A 2 34.12 -27.99 16.35
N GLU A 3 35.16 -27.24 16.76
CA GLU A 3 34.99 -25.86 17.24
C GLU A 3 34.56 -24.88 16.13
N VAL A 4 35.07 -25.07 14.92
CA VAL A 4 34.67 -24.29 13.73
C VAL A 4 33.20 -24.55 13.40
N HIS A 5 32.76 -25.81 13.42
CA HIS A 5 31.35 -26.15 13.22
C HIS A 5 30.45 -25.54 14.30
N ARG A 6 30.88 -25.56 15.58
CA ARG A 6 30.16 -24.93 16.68
C ARG A 6 30.00 -23.42 16.46
N GLN A 7 31.06 -22.75 16.02
CA GLN A 7 31.06 -21.30 15.81
C GLN A 7 30.22 -20.89 14.60
N ILE A 8 30.22 -21.68 13.52
CA ILE A 8 29.32 -21.52 12.38
C ILE A 8 27.87 -21.67 12.82
N GLN A 9 27.56 -22.67 13.64
CA GLN A 9 26.20 -22.94 14.09
C GLN A 9 25.65 -21.82 14.99
N VAL A 10 26.46 -21.28 15.91
CA VAL A 10 26.08 -20.11 16.73
C VAL A 10 25.76 -18.90 15.83
N GLN A 11 26.58 -18.63 14.81
CA GLN A 11 26.30 -17.53 13.89
C GLN A 11 25.02 -17.76 13.07
N LEU A 12 24.74 -19.00 12.68
CA LEU A 12 23.51 -19.34 11.99
C LEU A 12 22.28 -19.09 12.88
N GLU A 13 22.33 -19.48 14.14
CA GLU A 13 21.25 -19.21 15.11
C GLU A 13 21.00 -17.72 15.28
N ASP A 14 22.05 -16.90 15.34
CA ASP A 14 21.91 -15.45 15.42
C ASP A 14 21.30 -14.84 14.15
N VAL A 15 21.67 -15.35 12.97
CA VAL A 15 21.03 -14.96 11.70
C VAL A 15 19.55 -15.34 11.69
N LEU A 16 19.18 -16.51 12.22
CA LEU A 16 17.78 -16.95 12.31
C LEU A 16 16.96 -16.08 13.26
N LYS A 17 17.53 -15.67 14.42
CA LYS A 17 16.88 -14.71 15.32
C LYS A 17 16.64 -13.37 14.64
N LEU A 18 17.64 -12.88 13.89
CA LEU A 18 17.51 -11.63 13.13
C LEU A 18 16.51 -11.77 11.97
N PHE A 19 16.49 -12.90 11.28
CA PHE A 19 15.47 -13.17 10.25
C PHE A 19 14.05 -13.11 10.83
N HIS A 20 13.82 -13.77 11.96
CA HIS A 20 12.53 -13.77 12.62
C HIS A 20 12.11 -12.35 13.02
N SER A 21 12.99 -11.61 13.71
CA SER A 21 12.69 -10.27 14.21
C SER A 21 12.61 -9.20 13.11
N GLU A 22 13.49 -9.23 12.10
CA GLU A 22 13.58 -8.21 11.05
C GLU A 22 12.60 -8.43 9.89
N LEU A 23 12.23 -9.69 9.59
CA LEU A 23 11.30 -10.00 8.50
C LEU A 23 9.95 -10.45 9.02
N LEU A 24 9.88 -11.57 9.75
CA LEU A 24 8.60 -12.19 10.12
C LEU A 24 7.77 -11.28 11.02
N SER A 25 8.33 -10.87 12.17
CA SER A 25 7.63 -10.01 13.13
C SER A 25 7.26 -8.65 12.51
N GLN A 26 8.13 -8.08 11.66
CA GLN A 26 7.84 -6.81 10.97
C GLN A 26 6.70 -6.96 9.95
N LEU A 27 6.65 -8.06 9.20
CA LEU A 27 5.57 -8.33 8.25
C LEU A 27 4.24 -8.57 8.96
N GLU A 28 4.23 -9.35 10.05
CA GLU A 28 3.04 -9.61 10.86
C GLU A 28 2.47 -8.30 11.43
N GLN A 29 3.33 -7.48 12.07
CA GLN A 29 2.93 -6.19 12.61
C GLN A 29 2.40 -5.25 11.50
N LYS A 30 3.08 -5.21 10.36
CA LYS A 30 2.67 -4.38 9.22
C LYS A 30 1.32 -4.83 8.66
N LEU A 31 1.09 -6.13 8.55
CA LEU A 31 -0.16 -6.71 8.06
C LEU A 31 -1.34 -6.34 8.97
N GLU A 32 -1.18 -6.49 10.29
CA GLU A 32 -2.24 -6.13 11.24
C GLU A 32 -2.62 -4.65 11.17
N LEU A 33 -1.63 -3.76 11.07
CA LEU A 33 -1.85 -2.32 10.91
C LEU A 33 -2.52 -1.99 9.58
N ASP A 34 -2.06 -2.63 8.50
CA ASP A 34 -2.60 -2.40 7.16
C ASP A 34 -4.06 -2.88 7.04
N ILE A 35 -4.44 -4.00 7.66
CA ILE A 35 -5.84 -4.47 7.68
C ILE A 35 -6.75 -3.40 8.30
N LYS A 36 -6.36 -2.85 9.45
CA LYS A 36 -7.13 -1.80 10.14
C LYS A 36 -7.21 -0.54 9.28
N TYR A 37 -6.07 -0.10 8.74
CA TYR A 37 -5.98 1.10 7.92
C TYR A 37 -6.77 0.99 6.61
N LEU A 38 -6.65 -0.13 5.88
CA LEU A 38 -7.37 -0.35 4.62
C LEU A 38 -8.87 -0.39 4.84
N THR A 39 -9.32 -1.10 5.87
CA THR A 39 -10.74 -1.21 6.18
C THR A 39 -11.34 0.17 6.46
N ALA A 40 -10.67 0.97 7.29
CA ALA A 40 -11.11 2.34 7.58
C ALA A 40 -11.08 3.24 6.33
N THR A 41 -10.01 3.18 5.55
CA THR A 41 -9.81 4.00 4.34
C THR A 41 -10.84 3.65 3.25
N LEU A 42 -11.06 2.36 3.00
CA LEU A 42 -12.04 1.88 2.02
C LEU A 42 -13.45 2.30 2.43
N LYS A 43 -13.80 2.13 3.71
CA LYS A 43 -15.11 2.54 4.22
C LYS A 43 -15.34 4.04 4.04
N LYS A 44 -14.34 4.87 4.35
CA LYS A 44 -14.40 6.33 4.16
C LYS A 44 -14.57 6.71 2.69
N TYR A 45 -13.78 6.12 1.79
CA TYR A 45 -13.89 6.37 0.35
C TYR A 45 -15.28 5.98 -0.18
N GLN A 46 -15.78 4.80 0.21
CA GLN A 46 -17.10 4.33 -0.19
C GLN A 46 -18.22 5.24 0.32
N SER A 47 -18.15 5.70 1.57
CA SER A 47 -19.17 6.60 2.13
C SER A 47 -19.16 7.96 1.42
N GLU A 48 -17.98 8.52 1.16
CA GLU A 48 -17.86 9.80 0.46
C GLU A 48 -18.32 9.69 -1.00
N ARG A 49 -17.93 8.63 -1.71
CA ARG A 49 -18.37 8.37 -3.08
C ARG A 49 -19.89 8.21 -3.15
N LYS A 50 -20.49 7.45 -2.23
CA LYS A 50 -21.94 7.26 -2.14
C LYS A 50 -22.65 8.60 -1.93
N SER A 51 -22.19 9.40 -0.97
CA SER A 51 -22.77 10.71 -0.67
C SER A 51 -22.72 11.66 -1.88
N LYS A 52 -21.59 11.70 -2.61
CA LYS A 52 -21.48 12.51 -3.84
C LYS A 52 -22.42 12.01 -4.95
N SER A 53 -22.56 10.69 -5.13
CA SER A 53 -23.50 10.10 -6.11
C SER A 53 -24.95 10.46 -5.77
N GLU A 54 -25.37 10.26 -4.52
CA GLU A 54 -26.72 10.59 -4.04
C GLU A 54 -27.04 12.09 -4.20
N SER A 55 -26.03 12.95 -4.00
CA SER A 55 -26.16 14.39 -4.20
C SER A 55 -26.43 14.75 -5.67
N ILE A 56 -25.81 14.04 -6.63
CA ILE A 56 -26.05 14.21 -8.07
C ILE A 56 -27.46 13.71 -8.43
N GLU A 57 -27.83 12.51 -7.98
CA GLU A 57 -29.16 11.91 -8.20
C GLU A 57 -30.28 12.80 -7.65
N CYS A 58 -30.07 13.39 -6.47
CA CYS A 58 -31.01 14.33 -5.87
C CYS A 58 -31.20 15.57 -6.76
N CYS A 59 -30.11 16.19 -7.24
CA CYS A 59 -30.20 17.32 -8.19
C CYS A 59 -30.91 16.92 -9.49
N GLN A 60 -30.59 15.77 -10.04
CA GLN A 60 -31.21 15.25 -11.26
C GLN A 60 -32.72 15.07 -11.08
N SER A 61 -33.15 14.55 -9.94
CA SER A 61 -34.56 14.39 -9.62
C SER A 61 -35.29 15.74 -9.51
N GLN A 62 -34.66 16.75 -8.92
CA GLN A 62 -35.21 18.10 -8.80
C GLN A 62 -35.31 18.79 -10.16
N LEU A 63 -34.29 18.67 -11.01
CA LEU A 63 -34.32 19.18 -12.38
C LEU A 63 -35.44 18.52 -13.21
N LYS A 64 -35.61 17.20 -13.09
CA LYS A 64 -36.71 16.48 -13.76
C LYS A 64 -38.08 16.96 -13.28
N LYS A 65 -38.24 17.24 -11.99
CA LYS A 65 -39.48 17.83 -11.44
C LYS A 65 -39.71 19.25 -11.96
N LEU A 66 -38.65 20.06 -12.09
CA LEU A 66 -38.72 21.42 -12.62
C LEU A 66 -39.19 21.43 -14.08
N ARG A 67 -38.60 20.56 -14.92
CA ARG A 67 -38.96 20.40 -16.34
C ARG A 67 -40.42 19.98 -16.56
N ARG A 68 -40.96 19.14 -15.66
CA ARG A 68 -42.39 18.78 -15.70
C ARG A 68 -43.30 19.97 -15.40
N LYS A 69 -42.88 20.86 -14.48
CA LYS A 69 -43.63 22.07 -14.14
C LYS A 69 -43.56 23.13 -15.24
N SER A 70 -42.42 23.23 -15.94
CA SER A 70 -42.24 24.21 -17.01
C SER A 70 -43.12 23.91 -18.24
N GLN A 71 -43.29 22.63 -18.60
CA GLN A 71 -44.15 22.22 -19.73
C GLN A 71 -45.64 22.56 -19.54
N GLY A 72 -46.15 22.61 -18.30
CA GLY A 72 -47.54 22.97 -18.01
C GLY A 72 -47.78 24.47 -17.77
N SER A 73 -46.74 25.31 -17.89
CA SER A 73 -46.81 26.73 -17.55
C SER A 73 -47.12 27.62 -18.75
N ARG A 74 -47.94 28.67 -18.53
CA ARG A 74 -48.16 29.77 -19.50
C ARG A 74 -46.92 30.64 -19.73
N HIS A 75 -45.88 30.51 -18.89
CA HIS A 75 -44.60 31.25 -19.03
C HIS A 75 -43.39 30.31 -18.95
N PRO A 76 -43.09 29.56 -20.04
CA PRO A 76 -42.01 28.57 -20.07
C PRO A 76 -40.63 29.18 -19.79
N ASN A 77 -40.37 30.37 -20.33
CA ASN A 77 -39.09 31.07 -20.18
C ASN A 77 -38.74 31.41 -18.72
N LYS A 78 -39.73 31.46 -17.82
CA LYS A 78 -39.52 31.79 -16.39
C LYS A 78 -38.78 30.69 -15.62
N TYR A 79 -38.66 29.49 -16.19
CA TYR A 79 -37.98 28.35 -15.56
C TYR A 79 -36.58 28.09 -16.14
N GLY A 80 -36.22 28.72 -17.27
CA GLY A 80 -34.98 28.49 -17.99
C GLY A 80 -33.73 28.72 -17.13
N ASP A 81 -33.65 29.87 -16.47
CA ASP A 81 -32.51 30.21 -15.59
C ASP A 81 -32.34 29.21 -14.46
N ARG A 82 -33.45 28.75 -13.88
CA ARG A 82 -33.43 27.78 -12.78
C ARG A 82 -33.05 26.39 -13.26
N GLU A 83 -33.46 25.98 -14.46
CA GLU A 83 -33.01 24.75 -15.09
C GLU A 83 -31.50 24.80 -15.38
N MET A 84 -31.00 25.93 -15.90
CA MET A 84 -29.58 26.14 -16.16
C MET A 84 -28.74 26.04 -14.88
N GLN A 85 -29.18 26.66 -13.79
CA GLN A 85 -28.51 26.55 -12.47
C GLN A 85 -28.40 25.10 -11.98
N TYR A 86 -29.43 24.28 -12.18
CA TYR A 86 -29.36 22.86 -11.81
C TYR A 86 -28.39 22.08 -12.68
N VAL A 87 -28.31 22.39 -13.99
CA VAL A 87 -27.36 21.74 -14.91
C VAL A 87 -25.92 22.09 -14.53
N GLU A 88 -25.63 23.37 -14.27
CA GLU A 88 -24.30 23.82 -13.82
C GLU A 88 -23.91 23.20 -12.48
N LEU A 89 -24.84 23.16 -11.52
CA LEU A 89 -24.61 22.53 -10.22
C LEU A 89 -24.33 21.03 -10.36
N MET A 90 -25.06 20.32 -11.22
CA MET A 90 -24.81 18.91 -11.51
C MET A 90 -23.44 18.71 -12.14
N SER A 91 -23.07 19.55 -13.12
CA SER A 91 -21.75 19.49 -13.77
C SER A 91 -20.63 19.67 -12.75
N ARG A 92 -20.76 20.64 -11.83
CA ARG A 92 -19.79 20.84 -10.74
C ARG A 92 -19.70 19.62 -9.81
N ARG A 93 -20.84 19.07 -9.38
CA ARG A 93 -20.87 17.87 -8.52
C ARG A 93 -20.28 16.64 -9.21
N GLN A 94 -20.50 16.49 -10.51
CA GLN A 94 -19.90 15.43 -11.31
C GLN A 94 -18.38 15.57 -11.35
N ALA A 95 -17.86 16.78 -11.61
CA ALA A 95 -16.43 17.04 -11.60
C ALA A 95 -15.77 16.74 -10.22
N GLU A 96 -16.47 17.04 -9.13
CA GLU A 96 -16.02 16.66 -7.78
C GLU A 96 -15.98 15.13 -7.57
N LEU A 97 -16.97 14.41 -8.10
CA LEU A 97 -17.00 12.94 -8.04
C LEU A 97 -15.86 12.34 -8.87
N ASP A 98 -15.63 12.84 -10.08
CA ASP A 98 -14.55 12.39 -10.95
C ASP A 98 -13.18 12.65 -10.29
N THR A 99 -13.02 13.80 -9.64
CA THR A 99 -11.82 14.13 -8.87
C THR A 99 -11.62 13.15 -7.70
N LEU A 100 -12.68 12.85 -6.93
CA LEU A 100 -12.63 11.86 -5.84
C LEU A 100 -12.17 10.50 -6.36
N VAL A 101 -12.70 10.04 -7.49
CA VAL A 101 -12.33 8.76 -8.10
C VAL A 101 -10.87 8.77 -8.54
N ALA A 102 -10.41 9.81 -9.23
CA ALA A 102 -9.04 9.92 -9.70
C ALA A 102 -8.02 9.95 -8.55
N VAL A 103 -8.31 10.74 -7.50
CA VAL A 103 -7.46 10.82 -6.30
C VAL A 103 -7.48 9.50 -5.53
N GLY A 104 -8.65 8.90 -5.37
CA GLY A 104 -8.80 7.59 -4.72
C GLY A 104 -8.00 6.50 -5.42
N TYR A 105 -8.05 6.44 -6.75
CA TYR A 105 -7.27 5.48 -7.55
C TYR A 105 -5.76 5.69 -7.41
N ARG A 106 -5.29 6.94 -7.53
CA ARG A 106 -3.86 7.26 -7.33
C ARG A 106 -3.38 6.88 -5.93
N SER A 107 -4.22 7.10 -4.93
CA SER A 107 -3.91 6.78 -3.53
C SER A 107 -3.85 5.26 -3.33
N ALA A 108 -4.78 4.50 -3.91
CA ALA A 108 -4.77 3.03 -3.87
C ALA A 108 -3.49 2.44 -4.48
N LEU A 109 -3.09 2.91 -5.66
CA LEU A 109 -1.84 2.48 -6.31
C LEU A 109 -0.59 2.83 -5.50
N THR A 110 -0.60 4.01 -4.86
CA THR A 110 0.51 4.44 -3.99
C THR A 110 0.63 3.52 -2.77
N GLU A 111 -0.49 3.15 -2.17
CA GLU A 111 -0.54 2.24 -1.03
C GLU A 111 -0.12 0.82 -1.41
N GLU A 112 -0.53 0.33 -2.58
CA GLU A 112 -0.05 -0.94 -3.13
C GLU A 112 1.48 -0.94 -3.30
N ARG A 113 2.03 0.07 -3.97
CA ARG A 113 3.47 0.23 -4.15
C ARG A 113 4.22 0.27 -2.81
N ARG A 114 3.71 1.00 -1.82
CA ARG A 114 4.34 1.10 -0.49
C ARG A 114 4.48 -0.26 0.20
N ARG A 115 3.48 -1.14 0.09
CA ARG A 115 3.52 -2.50 0.66
C ARG A 115 4.59 -3.35 0.00
N TYR A 116 4.69 -3.30 -1.32
CA TYR A 116 5.73 -4.02 -2.05
C TYR A 116 7.12 -3.47 -1.75
N CYS A 117 7.29 -2.15 -1.68
CA CYS A 117 8.57 -1.56 -1.27
C CYS A 117 8.98 -2.02 0.13
N PHE A 118 8.05 -2.02 1.10
CA PHE A 118 8.34 -2.52 2.44
C PHE A 118 8.81 -3.98 2.42
N LEU A 119 8.14 -4.86 1.69
CA LEU A 119 8.55 -6.25 1.55
C LEU A 119 9.97 -6.38 0.99
N VAL A 120 10.27 -5.65 -0.08
CA VAL A 120 11.60 -5.64 -0.71
C VAL A 120 12.65 -5.11 0.26
N ASP A 121 12.37 -4.03 0.99
CA ASP A 121 13.30 -3.46 1.97
C ASP A 121 13.64 -4.46 3.07
N ARG A 122 12.63 -5.17 3.60
CA ARG A 122 12.84 -6.23 4.59
C ARG A 122 13.65 -7.40 4.04
N GLN A 123 13.36 -7.81 2.80
CA GLN A 123 14.12 -8.86 2.12
C GLN A 123 15.59 -8.45 1.94
N CYS A 124 15.85 -7.20 1.54
CA CYS A 124 17.21 -6.68 1.42
C CYS A 124 17.97 -6.70 2.76
N SER A 125 17.31 -6.40 3.89
CA SER A 125 17.91 -6.52 5.22
C SER A 125 18.33 -7.97 5.52
N VAL A 126 17.44 -8.94 5.27
CA VAL A 126 17.75 -10.36 5.46
C VAL A 126 18.87 -10.84 4.53
N THR A 127 18.84 -10.46 3.25
CA THR A 127 19.88 -10.84 2.29
C THR A 127 21.26 -10.34 2.75
N LYS A 128 21.36 -9.13 3.29
CA LYS A 128 22.62 -8.61 3.86
C LYS A 128 23.11 -9.46 5.04
N LEU A 129 22.21 -9.89 5.93
CA LEU A 129 22.56 -10.78 7.04
C LEU A 129 23.11 -12.11 6.54
N LEU A 130 22.46 -12.71 5.54
CA LEU A 130 22.88 -13.98 4.94
C LEU A 130 24.23 -13.84 4.22
N ILE A 131 24.44 -12.77 3.45
CA ILE A 131 25.73 -12.50 2.80
C ILE A 131 26.84 -12.41 3.86
N ASN A 132 26.63 -11.63 4.93
CA ASN A 132 27.62 -11.48 6.00
C ASN A 132 27.95 -12.81 6.68
N TYR A 133 26.95 -13.66 6.91
CA TYR A 133 27.14 -15.00 7.44
C TYR A 133 27.98 -15.87 6.50
N HIS A 134 27.60 -15.97 5.23
CA HIS A 134 28.33 -16.79 4.25
C HIS A 134 29.76 -16.29 4.01
N CYS A 135 30.00 -14.97 4.04
CA CYS A 135 31.35 -14.41 4.01
C CYS A 135 32.18 -14.90 5.20
N LYS A 136 31.64 -14.92 6.43
CA LYS A 136 32.38 -15.41 7.60
C LYS A 136 32.66 -16.91 7.54
N VAL A 137 31.70 -17.70 7.05
CA VAL A 137 31.87 -19.15 6.88
C VAL A 137 32.96 -19.47 5.84
N THR A 138 32.97 -18.76 4.72
CA THR A 138 33.98 -18.93 3.66
C THR A 138 35.39 -18.55 4.12
N HIS A 139 35.56 -17.40 4.78
CA HIS A 139 36.86 -16.97 5.29
C HIS A 139 37.39 -17.87 6.44
N GLY A 140 36.49 -18.39 7.29
CA GLY A 140 36.87 -19.36 8.33
C GLY A 140 37.36 -20.70 7.76
N HIS A 141 36.92 -21.06 6.56
CA HIS A 141 37.36 -22.26 5.85
C HIS A 141 38.78 -22.09 5.26
N ASP A 142 39.07 -20.91 4.69
CA ASP A 142 40.37 -20.60 4.06
C ASP A 142 41.51 -20.38 5.07
N THR A 143 41.21 -19.86 6.26
CA THR A 143 42.24 -19.71 7.31
C THR A 143 42.78 -21.05 7.82
N HIS A 144 41.98 -22.13 7.74
CA HIS A 144 42.40 -23.43 8.25
C HIS A 144 43.12 -24.32 7.22
N THR A 145 42.87 -24.13 5.92
CA THR A 145 43.60 -24.82 4.85
C THR A 145 45.07 -24.37 4.79
N HIS A 146 45.37 -23.11 5.09
CA HIS A 146 46.76 -22.63 5.19
C HIS A 146 47.49 -23.07 6.47
N THR A 147 46.79 -23.29 7.60
CA THR A 147 47.45 -23.80 8.81
C THR A 147 47.92 -25.26 8.71
N HIS A 148 47.33 -26.05 7.80
CA HIS A 148 47.70 -27.46 7.63
C HIS A 148 48.85 -27.70 6.63
N THR A 149 49.28 -26.68 5.89
CA THR A 149 50.40 -26.81 4.92
C THR A 149 51.77 -26.50 5.52
N HIS A 150 51.82 -25.90 6.72
CA HIS A 150 53.10 -25.51 7.36
C HIS A 150 53.57 -26.42 8.51
N THR A 151 52.87 -27.50 8.84
CA THR A 151 53.23 -28.41 9.95
C THR A 151 53.91 -29.72 9.52
N HIS A 152 54.27 -29.88 8.25
CA HIS A 152 54.98 -31.06 7.73
C HIS A 152 56.33 -30.74 7.07
N THR A 153 57.15 -29.91 7.72
CA THR A 153 58.57 -29.79 7.37
C THR A 153 59.35 -29.40 8.62
N HIS A 154 59.70 -30.40 9.43
CA HIS A 154 60.99 -30.53 10.11
C HIS A 154 61.11 -31.90 10.77
#